data_AF-A0A2E2AC77-F1
#
_entry.id   AF-A0A2E2AC77-F1
#
_cell.length_a   1.000
_cell.length_b   1.000
_cell.length_c   1.000
_cell.angle_alpha   90.00
_cell.angle_beta   90.00
_cell.angle_gamma   90.00
#
_symmetry.space_group_name_H-M   'P 1'
#
loop_
_entity.id
_entity.type
_entity.pdbx_description
1 polymer ?
#
loop_
_entity_poly.entity_id
_entity_poly.type
_entity_poly.pdbx_seq_one_letter_code
_entity_poly.pdbx_strand_id
1 'polypeptide(L)' 'MENSGLENFLLIATKPDNIPIGTMLLFVGWVFWVAVKQMIANDKWIKQGKKEKIWDEMIK' A
#
# COMPACT_ATOMS: atom_id res chain seq x y z
N MET A 1 -29.70 -12.38 -20.42
CA MET A 1 -29.36 -12.46 -18.99
C MET A 1 -28.52 -11.24 -18.67
N GLU A 2 -28.83 -10.55 -17.58
CA GLU A 2 -28.04 -9.43 -17.10
C GLU A 2 -26.81 -9.96 -16.38
N ASN A 3 -25.65 -9.33 -16.59
CA ASN A 3 -24.42 -9.74 -15.94
C ASN A 3 -24.53 -9.53 -14.43
N SER A 4 -23.97 -10.44 -13.64
CA SER A 4 -23.83 -10.25 -12.20
C SER A 4 -22.92 -9.07 -11.87
N GLY A 5 -23.01 -8.53 -10.65
CA GLY A 5 -22.12 -7.45 -10.20
C GLY A 5 -20.64 -7.80 -10.30
N LEU A 6 -20.27 -9.07 -10.06
CA LEU A 6 -18.90 -9.57 -10.19
C LEU A 6 -18.46 -9.65 -11.65
N GLU A 7 -19.33 -10.09 -12.55
CA GLU A 7 -19.04 -10.11 -14.00
C GLU A 7 -18.83 -8.69 -14.53
N ASN A 8 -19.65 -7.72 -14.12
CA ASN A 8 -19.47 -6.32 -14.49
C ASN A 8 -18.16 -5.73 -13.94
N PHE A 9 -17.79 -6.06 -12.70
CA PHE A 9 -16.51 -5.65 -12.13
C PHE A 9 -15.33 -6.21 -12.90
N LEU A 10 -15.33 -7.52 -13.21
CA LEU A 10 -14.27 -8.16 -13.98
C LEU A 10 -14.17 -7.59 -15.40
N LEU A 11 -15.31 -7.35 -16.06
CA LEU A 11 -15.35 -6.72 -17.38
C LEU A 11 -14.70 -5.34 -17.40
N ILE A 12 -14.86 -4.55 -16.34
CA ILE A 12 -14.23 -3.23 -16.20
C ILE A 12 -12.75 -3.37 -15.85
N ALA A 13 -12.43 -4.17 -14.84
CA ALA A 13 -11.07 -4.30 -14.32
C ALA A 13 -10.09 -4.90 -15.33
N THR A 14 -10.57 -5.74 -16.25
CA THR A 14 -9.75 -6.38 -17.29
C THR A 14 -9.67 -5.62 -18.60
N LYS A 15 -10.36 -4.47 -18.74
CA LYS A 15 -10.22 -3.65 -19.94
C LYS A 15 -8.78 -3.13 -20.05
N PRO A 16 -8.15 -3.16 -21.24
CA PRO A 16 -6.76 -2.75 -21.41
C PRO A 16 -6.43 -1.34 -20.90
N ASP A 17 -7.38 -0.41 -21.02
CA ASP A 17 -7.28 0.98 -20.55
C ASP A 17 -7.36 1.14 -19.03
N ASN A 18 -7.96 0.16 -18.33
CA ASN A 18 -8.07 0.15 -16.87
C ASN A 18 -6.93 -0.61 -16.18
N ILE A 19 -6.14 -1.40 -16.92
CA ILE A 19 -4.96 -2.11 -16.38
C ILE A 19 -4.01 -1.15 -15.66
N PRO A 20 -3.63 0.03 -16.22
CA PRO A 20 -2.77 0.97 -15.51
C PRO A 20 -3.33 1.41 -14.16
N ILE A 21 -4.64 1.66 -14.07
CA ILE A 21 -5.30 2.06 -12.82
C ILE A 21 -5.27 0.92 -11.80
N GLY A 22 -5.56 -0.30 -12.23
CA GLY A 22 -5.47 -1.50 -11.38
C GLY A 22 -4.07 -1.70 -10.83
N THR A 23 -3.03 -1.57 -11.67
CA THR A 23 -1.63 -1.63 -11.24
C THR A 23 -1.28 -0.51 -10.27
N MET A 24 -1.76 0.71 -10.51
CA MET A 24 -1.53 1.84 -9.59
C MET A 24 -2.13 1.60 -8.21
N LEU A 25 -3.33 1.03 -8.12
CA LEU A 25 -3.95 0.68 -6.83
C LEU A 25 -3.12 -0.35 -6.05
N LEU A 26 -2.58 -1.36 -6.74
CA LEU A 26 -1.66 -2.32 -6.11
C LEU A 26 -0.38 -1.64 -5.62
N PHE A 27 0.20 -0.74 -6.43
CA PHE A 27 1.40 0.01 -6.05
C PHE A 27 1.15 0.92 -4.84
N VAL A 28 0.03 1.65 -4.83
CA VAL A 28 -0.41 2.49 -3.70
C VAL A 28 -0.58 1.64 -2.44
N GLY A 29 -1.24 0.48 -2.56
CA GLY A 29 -1.39 -0.45 -1.43
C GLY A 29 -0.04 -0.94 -0.88
N TRP A 30 0.92 -1.22 -1.77
CA TRP A 30 2.26 -1.62 -1.38
C TRP A 30 3.01 -0.50 -0.63
N VAL A 31 3.09 0.70 -1.20
CA VAL A 31 3.81 1.81 -0.53
C VAL A 31 3.12 2.20 0.77
N PHE A 32 1.79 2.11 0.85
CA PHE A 32 1.05 2.32 2.08
C PHE A 32 1.42 1.29 3.15
N TRP A 33 1.49 0.00 2.80
CA TRP A 33 1.93 -1.04 3.72
C TRP A 33 3.35 -0.79 4.25
N VAL A 34 4.28 -0.40 3.36
CA VAL A 34 5.65 -0.04 3.73
C VAL A 34 5.66 1.16 4.69
N ALA A 35 4.85 2.18 4.44
CA ALA A 35 4.73 3.35 5.31
C ALA A 35 4.18 2.98 6.70
N VAL A 36 3.13 2.15 6.76
CA VAL A 36 2.55 1.66 8.03
C VAL A 36 3.56 0.86 8.83
N LYS A 37 4.32 -0.03 8.18
CA LYS A 37 5.38 -0.78 8.87
C LYS A 37 6.44 0.14 9.47
N GLN A 38 6.90 1.14 8.73
CA GLN A 38 7.86 2.12 9.22
C GLN A 38 7.29 2.96 10.37
N MET A 39 6.03 3.41 10.25
CA MET A 39 5.33 4.13 11.30
C MET A 39 5.32 3.34 12.62
N ILE A 40 4.95 2.05 12.57
CA ILE A 40 4.89 1.20 13.77
C ILE A 40 6.28 1.02 14.39
N ALA A 41 7.31 0.77 13.59
CA ALA A 41 8.68 0.60 14.07
C ALA A 41 9.21 1.88 14.72
N ASN A 42 9.01 3.02 14.07
CA ASN A 42 9.47 4.32 14.55
C ASN A 42 8.73 4.75 15.84
N ASP A 43 7.42 4.49 15.93
CA ASP A 43 6.62 4.79 17.12
C ASP A 43 7.12 4.00 18.36
N LYS A 44 7.59 2.76 18.17
CA LYS A 44 8.21 1.98 19.24
C LYS A 44 9.49 2.64 19.77
N TRP A 45 10.34 3.17 18.89
CA TRP A 45 11.56 3.87 19.31
C TRP A 45 11.26 5.19 20.02
N ILE A 46 10.27 5.94 19.53
CA ILE A 46 9.82 7.19 20.17
C ILE A 46 9.33 6.91 21.59
N LYS A 47 8.49 5.88 21.79
CA LYS A 47 7.98 5.47 23.11
C LYS A 47 9.08 5.07 24.09
N GLN A 48 10.21 4.56 23.58
CA GLN A 48 11.37 4.20 24.39
C GLN A 48 12.34 5.36 24.63
N GLY A 49 12.05 6.56 24.10
CA GLY A 49 12.95 7.71 24.16
C GLY A 49 14.20 7.58 23.28
N LYS A 50 14.25 6.61 22.36
CA LYS A 50 15.42 6.27 21.53
C LYS A 50 15.27 6.75 20.09
N LYS A 51 15.01 8.04 19.89
CA LYS A 51 14.71 8.60 18.55
C LYS A 51 15.89 8.48 17.57
N GLU A 52 17.12 8.43 18.07
CA GLU A 52 18.35 8.23 17.30
C GLU A 52 18.34 6.92 16.52
N LYS A 53 17.66 5.89 17.03
CA LYS A 53 17.56 4.58 16.36
C LYS A 53 16.76 4.62 15.06
N ILE A 54 15.85 5.59 14.92
CA ILE A 54 15.09 5.78 13.68
C ILE A 54 16.03 6.17 12.53
N TRP A 55 17.01 7.05 12.80
CA TRP A 55 17.99 7.44 11.80
C TRP A 55 18.90 6.28 11.41
N ASP A 56 19.36 5.51 12.41
CA ASP A 56 20.16 4.29 12.21
C ASP A 56 19.44 3.27 11.31
N GLU A 57 18.10 3.15 11.40
CA GLU A 57 17.34 2.15 10.65
C GLU A 57 16.85 2.63 9.27
N MET A 58 16.61 3.93 9.10
CA MET A 58 16.04 4.46 7.85
C MET A 58 17.10 4.84 6.81
N ILE A 59 18.29 5.25 7.24
CA ILE A 59 19.27 5.92 6.37
C ILE A 59 20.63 5.23 6.39
N LYS A 60 21.03 4.70 7.53
CA LYS A 60 22.33 4.04 7.70
C LYS A 60 22.26 2.56 7.36
#